data_AF-A0A6I2G4Y3-F1
#
_entry.id   AF-A0A6I2G4Y3-F1
#
_cell.length_a   1.000
_cell.length_b   1.000
_cell.length_c   1.000
_cell.angle_alpha   90.00
_cell.angle_beta   90.00
_cell.angle_gamma   90.00
#
_symmetry.space_group_name_H-M   'P 1'
#
loop_
_entity.id
_entity.type
_entity.pdbx_description
1 polymer ?
#
loop_
_entity_poly.entity_id
_entity_poly.type
_entity_poly.pdbx_seq_one_letter_code
_entity_poly.pdbx_strand_id
1 'polypeptide(L)'
;MTLKNVSLQQFTFRTGVVAAAMVAAWSGLAGTAGANSTDPVAQFTPTLTRVPGPNCAAIINAETVAQPQSGVFGVRVKITQTGEFCGAYQVTVHWRNVDTGLTSGQSQRVEGTTVVGLPDNVITGMGMGPGAGKVEAWIDTYSEVYPQNVDLEHIAGRATFTLG
;
A
#
# COMPACT_ATOMS: atom_id res chain seq x y z
N MET A 1 -44.28 43.05 -40.14
CA MET A 1 -42.99 42.60 -40.72
C MET A 1 -43.00 41.08 -40.74
N THR A 2 -42.49 40.29 -41.68
CA THR A 2 -41.97 40.45 -43.04
C THR A 2 -41.63 39.01 -43.48
N LEU A 3 -42.10 38.63 -44.67
CA LEU A 3 -41.73 37.55 -45.61
C LEU A 3 -41.23 36.14 -45.17
N LYS A 4 -41.95 35.15 -45.72
CA LYS A 4 -41.47 33.83 -46.16
C LYS A 4 -40.28 33.94 -47.12
N ASN A 5 -39.31 33.05 -46.98
CA ASN A 5 -38.77 32.17 -48.04
C ASN A 5 -37.43 31.57 -47.58
N VAL A 6 -37.35 30.25 -47.48
CA VAL A 6 -36.06 29.56 -47.55
C VAL A 6 -36.13 28.53 -48.66
N SER A 7 -35.33 28.81 -49.67
CA SER A 7 -35.09 28.06 -50.89
C SER A 7 -34.47 26.71 -50.58
N LEU A 8 -35.01 25.66 -51.20
CA LEU A 8 -34.31 24.40 -51.47
C LEU A 8 -33.15 24.70 -52.44
N GLN A 9 -31.93 24.32 -52.08
CA GLN A 9 -30.88 24.10 -53.08
C GLN A 9 -30.19 22.76 -52.83
N GLN A 10 -30.23 21.96 -53.89
CA GLN A 10 -29.76 20.60 -54.00
C GLN A 10 -28.23 20.52 -54.02
N PHE A 11 -27.74 19.46 -53.39
CA PHE A 11 -26.50 18.71 -53.56
C PHE A 11 -25.53 19.12 -54.68
N THR A 12 -24.25 19.19 -54.31
CA THR A 12 -23.16 18.68 -55.17
C THR A 12 -22.08 18.06 -54.28
N PHE A 13 -21.93 16.74 -54.37
CA PHE A 13 -20.84 16.00 -53.73
C PHE A 13 -19.51 16.40 -54.37
N ARG A 14 -18.51 16.76 -53.54
CA ARG A 14 -17.10 16.72 -53.92
C ARG A 14 -16.36 15.85 -52.90
N THR A 15 -15.90 14.72 -53.40
CA THR A 15 -14.92 13.80 -52.82
C THR A 15 -13.71 14.56 -52.26
N GLY A 16 -13.63 14.63 -50.93
CA GLY A 16 -12.45 15.04 -50.20
C GLY A 16 -11.82 13.80 -49.55
N VAL A 17 -10.57 13.52 -49.91
CA VAL A 17 -9.76 12.44 -49.34
C VAL A 17 -9.57 12.73 -47.85
N VAL A 18 -10.19 11.92 -46.99
CA VAL A 18 -9.91 11.95 -45.55
C VAL A 18 -8.61 11.19 -45.33
N ALA A 19 -7.52 11.92 -45.12
CA ALA A 19 -6.31 11.35 -44.56
C ALA A 19 -6.62 10.90 -43.12
N ALA A 20 -6.90 9.60 -42.96
CA ALA A 20 -7.01 8.99 -41.65
C ALA A 20 -5.60 8.97 -41.01
N ALA A 21 -5.33 9.96 -40.15
CA ALA A 21 -4.23 9.87 -39.21
C ALA A 21 -4.55 8.70 -38.26
N MET A 22 -3.91 7.55 -38.47
CA MET A 22 -3.92 6.47 -37.51
C MET A 22 -3.14 6.94 -36.29
N VAL A 23 -3.85 7.47 -35.29
CA VAL A 23 -3.31 7.53 -33.94
C VAL A 23 -3.25 6.09 -33.48
N ALA A 24 -2.04 5.52 -33.48
CA ALA A 24 -1.76 4.31 -32.72
C ALA A 24 -1.96 4.67 -31.25
N ALA A 25 -3.20 4.54 -30.79
CA ALA A 25 -3.50 4.49 -29.37
C ALA A 25 -2.77 3.24 -28.87
N TRP A 26 -1.65 3.45 -28.18
CA TRP A 26 -1.05 2.44 -27.32
C TRP A 26 -2.02 2.21 -26.17
N SER A 27 -3.08 1.46 -26.43
CA SER A 27 -3.79 0.70 -25.41
C SER A 27 -2.88 -0.46 -25.02
N GLY A 28 -1.80 -0.12 -24.31
CA GLY A 28 -1.09 -1.09 -23.48
C GLY A 28 -2.10 -1.57 -22.47
N LEU A 29 -2.54 -2.82 -22.63
CA LEU A 29 -3.30 -3.56 -21.64
C LEU A 29 -2.61 -3.36 -20.30
N ALA A 30 -3.18 -2.53 -19.43
CA ALA A 30 -2.97 -2.66 -18.00
C ALA A 30 -3.66 -3.98 -17.63
N GLY A 31 -2.98 -5.08 -17.93
CA GLY A 31 -3.29 -6.36 -17.32
C GLY A 31 -3.28 -6.07 -15.83
N THR A 32 -4.40 -6.30 -15.17
CA THR A 32 -4.43 -6.42 -13.74
C THR A 32 -3.44 -7.54 -13.45
N ALA A 33 -2.19 -7.20 -13.11
CA ALA A 33 -1.34 -8.11 -12.38
C ALA A 33 -2.21 -8.48 -11.19
N GLY A 34 -2.72 -9.72 -11.22
CA GLY A 34 -3.49 -10.32 -10.14
C GLY A 34 -2.52 -10.88 -9.12
N ALA A 35 -3.01 -11.10 -7.90
CA ALA A 35 -2.13 -11.47 -6.80
C ALA A 35 -1.30 -12.67 -7.21
N ASN A 36 0.02 -12.58 -7.08
CA ASN A 36 0.84 -13.73 -7.39
C ASN A 36 0.62 -14.76 -6.28
N SER A 37 -0.20 -15.78 -6.55
CA SER A 37 -0.55 -16.82 -5.57
C SER A 37 0.65 -17.62 -5.07
N THR A 38 1.82 -17.46 -5.70
CA THR A 38 3.09 -18.05 -5.26
C THR A 38 3.90 -17.16 -4.32
N ASP A 39 3.46 -15.92 -4.05
CA ASP A 39 4.15 -15.07 -3.09
C ASP A 39 4.06 -15.71 -1.68
N PRO A 40 5.19 -15.92 -1.01
CA PRO A 40 5.22 -16.68 0.24
C PRO A 40 4.58 -15.88 1.39
N VAL A 41 3.88 -16.60 2.26
CA VAL A 41 3.50 -16.10 3.61
C VAL A 41 4.73 -16.24 4.51
N ALA A 42 5.43 -15.13 4.70
CA ALA A 42 6.60 -15.03 5.57
C ALA A 42 6.18 -14.49 6.93
N GLN A 43 6.59 -15.20 7.98
CA GLN A 43 6.36 -14.81 9.37
C GLN A 43 7.48 -13.87 9.82
N PHE A 44 7.11 -12.76 10.44
CA PHE A 44 8.07 -11.88 11.11
C PHE A 44 8.45 -12.47 12.46
N THR A 45 9.68 -12.27 12.88
CA THR A 45 10.00 -12.40 14.31
C THR A 45 9.11 -11.42 15.09
N PRO A 46 8.64 -11.77 16.29
CA PRO A 46 7.76 -10.87 17.05
C PRO A 46 8.46 -9.54 17.36
N THR A 47 7.75 -8.43 17.15
CA THR A 47 8.18 -7.13 17.69
C THR A 47 7.72 -7.01 19.13
N LEU A 48 8.62 -6.64 20.02
CA LEU A 48 8.32 -6.34 21.42
C LEU A 48 8.49 -4.84 21.62
N THR A 49 7.47 -4.14 22.12
CA THR A 49 7.53 -2.68 22.30
C THR A 49 6.93 -2.23 23.62
N ARG A 50 7.51 -1.18 24.21
CA ARG A 50 6.93 -0.45 25.34
C ARG A 50 6.02 0.64 24.81
N VAL A 51 4.72 0.48 25.01
CA VAL A 51 3.72 1.43 24.49
C VAL A 51 3.40 2.52 25.53
N PRO A 52 2.90 3.70 25.11
CA PRO A 52 2.57 4.77 26.03
C PRO A 52 1.55 4.32 27.10
N GLY A 53 1.77 4.71 28.35
CA GLY A 53 0.90 4.37 29.49
C GLY A 53 1.63 3.65 30.63
N PRO A 54 1.00 3.56 31.81
CA PRO A 54 1.62 2.96 32.98
C PRO A 54 1.76 1.44 32.82
N ASN A 55 3.01 0.95 32.76
CA ASN A 55 3.34 -0.47 32.60
C ASN A 55 2.75 -1.13 31.35
N CYS A 56 2.58 -0.36 30.27
CA CYS A 56 2.06 -0.89 29.02
C CYS A 56 3.13 -1.46 28.10
N ALA A 57 2.85 -2.61 27.49
CA ALA A 57 3.69 -3.26 26.52
C ALA A 57 2.84 -4.00 25.47
N ALA A 58 3.39 -4.17 24.28
CA ALA A 58 2.75 -4.92 23.22
C ALA A 58 3.71 -5.92 22.56
N ILE A 59 3.17 -7.08 22.23
CA ILE A 59 3.77 -8.08 21.35
C ILE A 59 3.04 -7.99 20.02
N ILE A 60 3.78 -7.73 18.96
CA ILE A 60 3.26 -7.58 17.61
C ILE A 60 3.80 -8.75 16.80
N ASN A 61 2.92 -9.71 16.50
CA ASN A 61 3.21 -10.78 15.56
C ASN A 61 2.71 -10.35 14.18
N ALA A 62 3.46 -10.68 13.13
CA ALA A 62 3.08 -10.27 11.80
C ALA A 62 3.43 -11.31 10.75
N GLU A 63 2.68 -11.31 9.67
CA GLU A 63 2.91 -12.17 8.50
C GLU A 63 2.63 -11.40 7.22
N THR A 64 3.33 -11.76 6.13
CA THR A 64 3.02 -11.22 4.82
C THR A 64 1.69 -11.76 4.29
N VAL A 65 0.97 -10.92 3.56
CA VAL A 65 -0.27 -11.26 2.87
C VAL A 65 -0.11 -10.90 1.40
N ALA A 66 -0.37 -11.85 0.51
CA ALA A 66 -0.35 -11.62 -0.94
C ALA A 66 -1.29 -10.45 -1.32
N GLN A 67 -0.83 -9.58 -2.20
CA GLN A 67 -1.62 -8.44 -2.68
C GLN A 67 -2.04 -8.66 -4.13
N PRO A 68 -3.15 -8.06 -4.59
CA PRO A 68 -3.56 -8.13 -5.97
C PRO A 68 -2.46 -7.78 -6.96
N GLN A 69 -1.54 -6.87 -6.64
CA GLN A 69 -0.51 -6.42 -7.58
C GLN A 69 0.80 -7.19 -7.39
N SER A 70 1.39 -7.72 -8.47
CA SER A 70 2.68 -8.44 -8.43
C SER A 70 3.81 -7.56 -7.88
N GLY A 71 4.75 -8.17 -7.16
CA GLY A 71 5.85 -7.44 -6.51
C GLY A 71 5.39 -6.54 -5.35
N VAL A 72 4.17 -6.73 -4.84
CA VAL A 72 3.63 -6.01 -3.69
C VAL A 72 3.17 -7.02 -2.64
N PHE A 73 3.37 -6.69 -1.37
CA PHE A 73 2.87 -7.48 -0.25
C PHE A 73 2.05 -6.58 0.68
N GLY A 74 1.28 -7.19 1.57
CA GLY A 74 0.68 -6.55 2.74
C GLY A 74 1.22 -7.23 3.98
N VAL A 75 0.99 -6.64 5.15
CA VAL A 75 1.39 -7.23 6.43
C VAL A 75 0.19 -7.31 7.34
N ARG A 76 -0.22 -8.53 7.68
CA ARG A 76 -1.24 -8.75 8.72
C ARG A 76 -0.57 -8.69 10.07
N VAL A 77 -1.14 -7.88 10.96
CA VAL A 77 -0.60 -7.67 12.29
C VAL A 77 -1.55 -8.20 13.36
N LYS A 78 -1.02 -9.00 14.28
CA LYS A 78 -1.72 -9.48 15.48
C LYS A 78 -1.05 -8.90 16.72
N ILE A 79 -1.77 -8.03 17.41
CA ILE A 79 -1.27 -7.30 18.57
C ILE A 79 -1.84 -7.93 19.83
N THR A 80 -0.96 -8.32 20.74
CA THR A 80 -1.31 -8.66 22.12
C THR A 80 -0.75 -7.58 23.02
N GLN A 81 -1.60 -6.93 23.80
CA GLN A 81 -1.21 -5.82 24.68
C GLN A 81 -1.42 -6.21 26.15
N THR A 82 -0.54 -5.72 27.01
CA THR A 82 -0.64 -5.81 28.47
C THR A 82 -0.61 -4.42 29.10
N GLY A 83 -1.24 -4.27 30.26
CA GLY A 83 -1.40 -2.99 30.95
C GLY A 83 -2.81 -2.42 30.78
N GLU A 84 -3.15 -1.44 31.61
CA GLU A 84 -4.42 -0.74 31.57
C GLU A 84 -4.23 0.68 31.02
N PHE A 85 -5.23 1.22 30.33
CA PHE A 85 -5.23 2.59 29.79
C PHE A 85 -4.02 2.91 28.89
N CYS A 86 -3.57 1.93 28.09
CA CYS A 86 -2.47 2.16 27.17
C CYS A 86 -2.86 3.15 26.08
N GLY A 87 -1.97 4.09 25.82
CA GLY A 87 -2.13 5.10 24.80
C GLY A 87 -1.94 4.53 23.40
N ALA A 88 -2.45 5.28 22.42
CA ALA A 88 -2.25 4.96 21.03
C ALA A 88 -0.78 5.14 20.62
N TYR A 89 -0.38 4.38 19.61
CA TYR A 89 0.95 4.45 19.02
C TYR A 89 0.86 4.15 17.52
N GLN A 90 1.98 4.20 16.83
CA GLN A 90 2.10 3.96 15.41
C GLN A 90 2.96 2.71 15.18
N VAL A 91 2.51 1.85 14.27
CA VAL A 91 3.27 0.70 13.78
C VAL A 91 3.70 1.01 12.36
N THR A 92 5.00 0.99 12.11
CA THR A 92 5.56 1.23 10.78
C THR A 92 6.14 -0.05 10.23
N VAL A 93 5.62 -0.49 9.09
CA VAL A 93 6.23 -1.56 8.31
C VAL A 93 7.19 -0.90 7.33
N HIS A 94 8.47 -1.20 7.48
CA HIS A 94 9.51 -0.82 6.54
C HIS A 94 9.88 -1.98 5.65
N TRP A 95 10.36 -1.68 4.45
CA TRP A 95 10.93 -2.69 3.58
C TRP A 95 12.08 -2.15 2.75
N ARG A 96 12.93 -3.09 2.32
CA ARG A 96 14.02 -2.91 1.37
C ARG A 96 14.02 -4.06 0.38
N ASN A 97 13.96 -3.76 -0.92
CA ASN A 97 14.32 -4.72 -1.94
C ASN A 97 15.86 -4.80 -1.96
N VAL A 98 16.40 -5.98 -1.64
CA VAL A 98 17.84 -6.22 -1.52
C VAL A 98 18.52 -6.19 -2.89
N ASP A 99 17.80 -6.60 -3.93
CA ASP A 99 18.33 -6.73 -5.29
C ASP A 99 18.39 -5.37 -6.00
N THR A 100 17.38 -4.51 -5.79
CA THR A 100 17.28 -3.19 -6.44
C THR A 100 17.73 -2.03 -5.53
N GLY A 101 17.77 -2.24 -4.23
CA GLY A 101 18.04 -1.20 -3.23
C GLY A 101 16.86 -0.26 -2.95
N LEU A 102 15.69 -0.46 -3.58
CA LEU A 102 14.49 0.32 -3.28
C LEU A 102 14.07 0.13 -1.82
N THR A 103 13.58 1.21 -1.21
CA THR A 103 13.06 1.19 0.16
C THR A 103 11.79 2.02 0.25
N SER A 104 10.90 1.63 1.16
CA SER A 104 9.77 2.46 1.57
C SER A 104 9.25 1.96 2.92
N GLY A 105 8.10 2.49 3.33
CA GLY A 105 7.37 2.00 4.47
C GLY A 105 5.98 2.61 4.56
N GLN A 106 5.15 2.00 5.40
CA GLN A 106 3.82 2.50 5.72
C GLN A 106 3.63 2.46 7.22
N SER A 107 3.18 3.59 7.77
CA SER A 107 2.82 3.68 9.18
C SER A 107 1.31 3.65 9.36
N GLN A 108 0.86 3.02 10.43
CA GLN A 108 -0.54 2.93 10.78
C GLN A 108 -0.77 3.01 12.27
N ARG A 109 -1.82 3.76 12.64
CA ARG A 109 -2.15 4.00 14.03
C ARG A 109 -2.73 2.75 14.65
N VAL A 110 -2.32 2.48 15.89
CA VAL A 110 -2.83 1.40 16.72
C VAL A 110 -3.51 1.98 17.96
N GLU A 111 -4.69 1.45 18.24
CA GLU A 111 -5.44 1.71 19.47
C GLU A 111 -5.82 0.37 20.11
N GLY A 112 -5.20 0.08 21.25
CA GLY A 112 -5.31 -1.23 21.89
C GLY A 112 -4.74 -2.35 21.02
N THR A 113 -5.58 -3.29 20.62
CA THR A 113 -5.19 -4.45 19.78
C THR A 113 -5.53 -4.26 18.30
N THR A 114 -6.01 -3.08 17.92
CA THR A 114 -6.57 -2.82 16.60
C THR A 114 -5.73 -1.81 15.84
N VAL A 115 -5.49 -2.12 14.56
CA VAL A 115 -4.89 -1.20 13.60
C VAL A 115 -6.03 -0.34 13.03
N VAL A 116 -6.03 0.95 13.36
CA VAL A 116 -7.13 1.87 13.10
C VAL A 116 -7.36 2.02 11.60
N GLY A 117 -8.62 1.89 11.17
CA GLY A 117 -9.03 2.17 9.80
C GLY A 117 -8.66 1.10 8.76
N LEU A 118 -8.07 -0.02 9.19
CA LEU A 118 -7.71 -1.13 8.29
C LEU A 118 -8.49 -2.40 8.65
N PRO A 119 -9.09 -3.08 7.66
CA PRO A 119 -9.76 -4.36 7.90
C PRO A 119 -8.74 -5.44 8.28
N ASP A 120 -9.14 -6.30 9.22
CA ASP A 120 -8.37 -7.46 9.71
C ASP A 120 -6.92 -7.16 10.12
N ASN A 121 -6.63 -5.92 10.52
CA ASN A 121 -5.30 -5.42 10.86
C ASN A 121 -4.24 -5.66 9.75
N VAL A 122 -4.65 -5.59 8.47
CA VAL A 122 -3.72 -5.74 7.35
C VAL A 122 -3.23 -4.38 6.88
N ILE A 123 -1.95 -4.10 7.14
CA ILE A 123 -1.25 -2.92 6.64
C ILE A 123 -0.90 -3.15 5.17
N THR A 124 -1.48 -2.32 4.30
CA THR A 124 -1.25 -2.33 2.86
C THR A 124 -0.82 -0.95 2.38
N GLY A 125 -0.55 -0.79 1.08
CA GLY A 125 -0.27 0.52 0.51
C GLY A 125 1.12 1.04 0.88
N MET A 126 2.13 0.16 0.88
CA MET A 126 3.54 0.49 1.16
C MET A 126 4.24 1.32 0.05
N GLY A 127 3.52 2.30 -0.51
CA GLY A 127 3.98 3.18 -1.57
C GLY A 127 4.19 2.48 -2.91
N MET A 128 5.28 2.83 -3.59
CA MET A 128 5.78 2.10 -4.75
C MET A 128 6.26 0.73 -4.27
N GLY A 129 5.43 -0.30 -4.39
CA GLY A 129 5.74 -1.62 -3.81
C GLY A 129 7.11 -2.17 -4.23
N PRO A 130 7.68 -3.14 -3.48
CA PRO A 130 9.08 -3.54 -3.62
C PRO A 130 9.51 -3.99 -5.01
N GLY A 131 8.57 -4.45 -5.83
CA GLY A 131 8.86 -5.15 -7.07
C GLY A 131 9.29 -6.59 -6.83
N ALA A 132 9.49 -7.32 -7.91
CA ALA A 132 10.02 -8.68 -7.84
C ALA A 132 11.45 -8.69 -7.25
N GLY A 133 11.78 -9.79 -6.57
CA GLY A 133 13.09 -10.00 -5.96
C GLY A 133 13.05 -10.22 -4.45
N LYS A 134 14.23 -10.24 -3.84
CA LYS A 134 14.40 -10.47 -2.40
C LYS A 134 14.06 -9.20 -1.62
N VAL A 135 13.19 -9.33 -0.63
CA VAL A 135 12.75 -8.25 0.25
C VAL A 135 13.15 -8.57 1.68
N GLU A 136 13.74 -7.58 2.35
CA GLU A 136 13.83 -7.52 3.81
C GLU A 136 12.80 -6.52 4.33
N ALA A 137 11.99 -6.94 5.29
CA ALA A 137 11.00 -6.09 5.93
C ALA A 137 11.19 -6.11 7.45
N TRP A 138 10.89 -4.99 8.09
CA TRP A 138 10.96 -4.87 9.54
C TRP A 138 9.87 -3.95 10.08
N ILE A 139 9.57 -4.10 11.37
CA ILE A 139 8.51 -3.37 12.04
C ILE A 139 9.10 -2.53 13.16
N ASP A 140 8.93 -1.21 13.03
CA ASP A 140 9.27 -0.24 14.05
C ASP A 140 8.00 0.34 14.69
N THR A 141 8.13 0.87 15.89
CA THR A 141 7.02 1.49 16.61
C THR A 141 7.41 2.85 17.16
N TYR A 142 6.54 3.85 16.98
CA TYR A 142 6.73 5.18 17.52
C TYR A 142 5.43 5.73 18.11
N SER A 143 5.51 6.79 18.89
CA SER A 143 4.35 7.52 19.40
C SER A 143 4.35 8.95 18.88
N GLU A 144 3.17 9.45 18.54
CA GLU A 144 2.97 10.85 18.19
C GLU A 144 2.78 11.64 19.48
N VAL A 145 3.86 12.19 20.03
CA VAL A 145 3.81 13.09 21.19
C VAL A 145 4.04 14.50 20.70
N TYR A 146 2.98 15.25 20.43
CA TYR A 146 3.10 16.61 19.91
C TYR A 146 4.14 17.42 20.72
N PRO A 147 5.14 18.06 20.06
CA PRO A 147 5.25 18.29 18.61
C PRO A 147 6.14 17.29 17.85
N GLN A 148 6.62 16.20 18.47
CA GLN A 148 7.60 15.29 17.86
C GLN A 148 7.17 13.82 17.91
N ASN A 149 7.51 13.09 16.86
CA ASN A 149 7.41 11.64 16.89
C ASN A 149 8.55 11.10 17.75
N VAL A 150 8.22 10.24 18.71
CA VAL A 150 9.19 9.60 19.60
C VAL A 150 9.18 8.12 19.33
N ASP A 151 10.31 7.59 18.86
CA ASP A 151 10.52 6.15 18.72
C ASP A 151 10.34 5.48 20.08
N LEU A 152 9.53 4.44 20.10
CA LEU A 152 9.30 3.68 21.32
C LEU A 152 10.48 2.74 21.56
N GLU A 153 10.74 2.39 22.81
CA GLU A 153 11.67 1.33 23.14
C GLU A 153 11.13 0.00 22.58
N HIS A 154 11.82 -0.59 21.61
CA HIS A 154 11.36 -1.83 20.98
C HIS A 154 12.51 -2.72 20.48
N ILE A 155 12.19 -4.01 20.34
CA ILE A 155 12.97 -4.98 19.58
C ILE A 155 12.19 -5.21 18.28
N ALA A 156 12.74 -4.74 17.16
CA ALA A 156 12.08 -4.80 15.86
C ALA A 156 11.92 -6.25 15.36
N GLY A 157 10.69 -6.59 14.96
CA GLY A 157 10.38 -7.79 14.23
C GLY A 157 10.86 -7.70 12.78
N ARG A 158 11.37 -8.81 12.22
CA ARG A 158 11.96 -8.84 10.88
C ARG A 158 11.52 -10.06 10.10
N ALA A 159 11.43 -9.92 8.78
CA ALA A 159 11.21 -11.02 7.84
C ALA A 159 12.04 -10.80 6.57
N THR A 160 12.41 -11.90 5.92
CA THR A 160 13.04 -11.90 4.61
C THR A 160 12.32 -12.90 3.72
N PHE A 161 11.96 -12.48 2.50
CA PHE A 161 11.21 -13.29 1.56
C PHE A 161 11.48 -12.84 0.12
N THR A 162 10.91 -13.55 -0.85
CA THR A 162 11.06 -13.26 -2.27
C THR A 162 9.68 -13.03 -2.89
N LEU A 163 9.53 -11.93 -3.62
CA LEU A 163 8.32 -11.61 -4.38
C LEU A 163 8.52 -11.92 -5.86
N GLY A 164 7.45 -12.41 -6.52
CA GLY A 164 7.43 -12.72 -7.95
C GLY A 164 6.90 -11.61 -8.85
#